data_AF-A0A961AE09-F1
#
_entry.id   AF-A0A961AE09-F1
#
_cell.length_a   1.000
_cell.length_b   1.000
_cell.length_c   1.000
_cell.angle_alpha   90.00
_cell.angle_beta   90.00
_cell.angle_gamma   90.00
#
_symmetry.space_group_name_H-M   'P 1'
#
loop_
_entity.id
_entity.type
_entity.pdbx_description
1 polymer ?
#
loop_
_entity_poly.entity_id
_entity_poly.type
_entity_poly.pdbx_seq_one_letter_code
_entity_poly.pdbx_strand_id
1 'polypeptide(L)'
;MGLLDKFRPKWQHSDWQVRLEAIAQLEDQATLARLAAKDAEQRVRLASLDRLTDQAAVQQVVDSASDPLVRSRAVGRITDQEKIATVVRTDPERMVRQAALEQCTDQQLLYTIATSDPDMPLRKAAAQRMSDPPMLARLFEQSTDWEVR
;
A
#
# COMPACT_ATOMS: atom_id res chain seq x y z
N MET A 1 -4.04 29.46 16.25
CA MET A 1 -5.10 28.97 17.14
C MET A 1 -6.39 29.67 16.78
N GLY A 2 -7.37 28.96 16.23
CA GLY A 2 -8.70 29.49 15.94
C GLY A 2 -9.65 29.27 17.13
N LEU A 3 -10.62 30.15 17.34
CA LEU A 3 -11.61 30.03 18.43
C LEU A 3 -12.36 28.67 18.42
N LEU A 4 -12.49 28.03 17.26
CA LEU A 4 -13.15 26.74 17.08
C LEU A 4 -12.32 25.54 17.58
N ASP A 5 -11.01 25.71 17.77
CA ASP A 5 -10.11 24.61 18.19
C ASP A 5 -10.44 24.08 19.60
N LYS A 6 -11.06 24.92 20.45
CA LYS A 6 -11.45 24.54 21.82
C LYS A 6 -12.64 23.58 21.90
N PHE A 7 -13.41 23.47 20.82
CA PHE A 7 -14.69 22.73 20.81
C PHE A 7 -14.65 21.46 19.95
N ARG A 8 -13.56 21.23 19.20
CA ARG A 8 -13.40 20.02 18.40
C ARG A 8 -12.64 18.96 19.19
N PRO A 9 -12.87 17.66 18.89
CA PRO A 9 -11.95 16.61 19.32
C PRO A 9 -10.51 16.95 18.94
N LYS A 10 -9.54 16.60 19.80
CA LYS A 10 -8.13 16.96 19.57
C LYS A 10 -7.57 16.47 18.23
N TRP A 11 -8.08 15.35 17.72
CA TRP A 11 -7.71 14.80 16.41
C TRP A 11 -8.25 15.61 15.21
N GLN A 12 -9.09 16.63 15.42
CA GLN A 12 -9.57 17.58 14.39
C GLN A 12 -9.00 19.00 14.55
N HIS A 13 -8.01 19.17 15.43
CA HIS A 13 -7.41 20.46 15.73
C HIS A 13 -6.66 21.04 14.52
N SER A 14 -6.64 22.37 14.38
CA SER A 14 -5.94 23.04 13.27
C SER A 14 -4.43 22.76 13.25
N ASP A 15 -3.81 22.76 14.42
CA ASP A 15 -2.41 22.36 14.63
C ASP A 15 -2.24 20.84 14.49
N TRP A 16 -1.35 20.42 13.58
CA TRP A 16 -1.05 19.02 13.33
C TRP A 16 -0.33 18.34 14.49
N GLN A 17 0.40 19.09 15.33
CA GLN A 17 1.08 18.53 16.50
C GLN A 17 0.04 18.05 17.54
N VAL A 18 -1.00 18.84 17.76
CA VAL A 18 -2.11 18.47 18.65
C VAL A 18 -2.87 17.25 18.11
N ARG A 19 -3.08 17.16 16.79
CA ARG A 19 -3.67 15.97 16.17
C ARG A 19 -2.78 14.74 16.35
N LEU A 20 -1.48 14.89 16.16
CA LEU A 20 -0.50 13.81 16.32
C LEU A 20 -0.47 13.27 17.75
N GLU A 21 -0.49 14.15 18.75
CA GLU A 21 -0.59 13.76 20.16
C GLU A 21 -1.90 13.00 20.45
N ALA A 22 -3.01 13.45 19.85
CA ALA A 22 -4.31 12.83 20.04
C ALA A 22 -4.37 11.40 19.49
N ILE A 23 -3.66 11.11 18.38
CA ILE A 23 -3.62 9.78 17.76
C ILE A 23 -3.11 8.71 18.74
N ALA A 24 -2.18 9.06 19.62
CA ALA A 24 -1.59 8.11 20.57
C ALA A 24 -2.63 7.45 21.48
N GLN A 25 -3.75 8.14 21.75
CA GLN A 25 -4.84 7.68 22.62
C GLN A 25 -6.13 7.37 21.84
N LEU A 26 -6.11 7.48 20.50
CA LEU A 26 -7.31 7.24 19.69
C LEU A 26 -7.46 5.74 19.42
N GLU A 27 -8.62 5.19 19.76
CA GLU A 27 -8.94 3.76 19.60
C GLU A 27 -9.88 3.47 18.42
N ASP A 28 -10.66 4.46 18.00
CA ASP A 28 -11.59 4.32 16.88
C ASP A 28 -10.84 4.09 15.55
N GLN A 29 -10.86 2.84 15.09
CA GLN A 29 -10.18 2.37 13.88
C GLN A 29 -10.71 3.07 12.62
N ALA A 30 -12.00 3.43 12.58
CA ALA A 30 -12.58 4.11 11.41
C ALA A 30 -12.07 5.57 11.32
N THR A 31 -11.94 6.24 12.46
CA THR A 31 -11.35 7.59 12.51
C THR A 31 -9.85 7.53 12.21
N LEU A 32 -9.11 6.57 12.76
CA LEU A 32 -7.70 6.36 12.43
C LEU A 32 -7.49 6.11 10.93
N ALA A 33 -8.32 5.27 10.29
CA ALA A 33 -8.22 5.01 8.85
C ALA A 33 -8.50 6.27 8.02
N ARG A 34 -9.44 7.10 8.45
CA ARG A 34 -9.73 8.38 7.78
C ARG A 34 -8.56 9.36 7.89
N LEU A 35 -7.96 9.47 9.08
CA LEU A 35 -6.79 10.31 9.29
C LEU A 35 -5.59 9.80 8.48
N ALA A 36 -5.35 8.49 8.49
CA ALA A 36 -4.33 7.85 7.67
C ALA A 36 -4.50 8.18 6.18
N ALA A 37 -5.72 8.10 5.67
CA ALA A 37 -5.98 8.32 4.25
C ALA A 37 -5.91 9.80 3.83
N LYS A 38 -6.33 10.74 4.68
CA LYS A 38 -6.69 12.10 4.25
C LYS A 38 -6.17 13.26 5.11
N ASP A 39 -5.49 13.01 6.23
CA ASP A 39 -4.93 14.13 7.00
C ASP A 39 -3.95 14.93 6.14
N ALA A 40 -3.96 16.26 6.28
CA ALA A 40 -3.09 17.14 5.49
C ALA A 40 -1.60 16.89 5.76
N GLU A 41 -1.25 16.54 7.00
CA GLU A 41 0.13 16.33 7.42
C GLU A 41 0.55 14.86 7.30
N GLN A 42 1.64 14.59 6.57
CA GLN A 42 2.12 13.23 6.33
C GLN A 42 2.45 12.49 7.63
N ARG A 43 3.00 13.20 8.62
CA ARG A 43 3.30 12.59 9.93
C ARG A 43 2.04 12.09 10.64
N VAL A 44 0.94 12.84 10.53
CA VAL A 44 -0.36 12.46 11.11
C VAL A 44 -0.93 11.26 10.36
N ARG A 45 -0.82 11.24 9.02
CA ARG A 45 -1.24 10.09 8.21
C ARG A 45 -0.52 8.80 8.62
N LEU A 46 0.81 8.84 8.70
CA LEU A 46 1.63 7.68 9.03
C LEU A 46 1.40 7.19 10.46
N ALA A 47 1.36 8.10 11.45
CA ALA A 47 1.07 7.71 12.83
C ALA A 47 -0.32 7.09 12.99
N SER A 48 -1.31 7.59 12.23
CA SER A 48 -2.66 7.02 12.22
C SER A 48 -2.66 5.62 11.61
N LEU A 49 -1.95 5.42 10.50
CA LEU A 49 -1.78 4.11 9.87
C LEU A 49 -1.14 3.15 10.87
N ASP A 50 -0.03 3.51 11.51
CA ASP A 50 0.70 2.65 12.47
C ASP A 50 -0.16 2.18 13.65
N ARG A 51 -1.19 2.97 14.01
CA ARG A 51 -2.17 2.66 15.06
C ARG A 51 -3.31 1.74 14.64
N LEU A 52 -3.49 1.50 13.33
CA LEU A 52 -4.51 0.56 12.86
C LEU A 52 -4.17 -0.86 13.28
N THR A 53 -5.17 -1.62 13.68
CA THR A 53 -5.03 -3.07 14.00
C THR A 53 -6.02 -3.92 13.21
N ASP A 54 -7.09 -3.31 12.71
CA ASP A 54 -8.12 -3.96 11.91
C ASP A 54 -7.74 -4.03 10.41
N GLN A 55 -7.88 -5.22 9.81
CA GLN A 55 -7.55 -5.45 8.39
C GLN A 55 -8.48 -4.70 7.42
N ALA A 56 -9.76 -4.53 7.74
CA ALA A 56 -10.68 -3.72 6.95
C ALA A 56 -10.32 -2.23 7.02
N ALA A 57 -9.88 -1.75 8.20
CA ALA A 57 -9.41 -0.37 8.35
C ALA A 57 -8.11 -0.13 7.57
N VAL A 58 -7.15 -1.06 7.59
CA VAL A 58 -5.94 -0.98 6.74
C VAL A 58 -6.32 -1.00 5.26
N GLN A 59 -7.24 -1.86 4.85
CA GLN A 59 -7.71 -1.90 3.46
C GLN A 59 -8.34 -0.57 3.03
N GLN A 60 -9.13 0.07 3.89
CA GLN A 60 -9.68 1.39 3.60
C GLN A 60 -8.57 2.41 3.29
N VAL A 61 -7.42 2.34 3.97
CA VAL A 61 -6.27 3.21 3.67
C VAL A 61 -5.68 2.88 2.31
N VAL A 62 -5.52 1.60 1.97
CA VAL A 62 -5.08 1.17 0.62
C VAL A 62 -5.99 1.75 -0.46
N ASP A 63 -7.31 1.68 -0.28
CA ASP A 63 -8.27 2.07 -1.30
C ASP A 63 -8.44 3.60 -1.45
N SER A 64 -8.16 4.38 -0.40
CA SER A 64 -8.58 5.79 -0.33
C SER A 64 -7.49 6.80 0.00
N ALA A 65 -6.27 6.36 0.37
CA ALA A 65 -5.19 7.29 0.66
C ALA A 65 -4.68 7.98 -0.60
N SER A 66 -4.62 9.31 -0.56
CA SER A 66 -4.11 10.10 -1.69
C SER A 66 -2.58 10.01 -1.83
N ASP A 67 -1.87 9.86 -0.72
CA ASP A 67 -0.41 9.76 -0.67
C ASP A 67 0.05 8.32 -1.02
N PRO A 68 0.80 8.13 -2.13
CA PRO A 68 1.30 6.83 -2.55
C PRO A 68 2.21 6.16 -1.50
N LEU A 69 2.97 6.93 -0.72
CA LEU A 69 3.81 6.39 0.35
C LEU A 69 2.95 5.75 1.44
N VAL A 70 1.82 6.37 1.77
CA VAL A 70 0.87 5.84 2.76
C VAL A 70 0.20 4.58 2.23
N ARG A 71 -0.24 4.58 0.95
CA ARG A 71 -0.79 3.36 0.31
C ARG A 71 0.21 2.22 0.31
N SER A 72 1.46 2.47 -0.12
CA SER A 72 2.53 1.46 -0.13
C SER A 72 2.76 0.86 1.26
N ARG A 73 2.80 1.68 2.33
CA ARG A 73 2.91 1.16 3.70
C ARG A 73 1.68 0.37 4.16
N ALA A 74 0.47 0.80 3.78
CA ALA A 74 -0.75 0.08 4.11
C ALA A 74 -0.81 -1.27 3.40
N VAL A 75 -0.38 -1.33 2.14
CA VAL A 75 -0.21 -2.57 1.36
C VAL A 75 0.76 -3.52 2.05
N GLY A 76 1.83 -3.03 2.67
CA GLY A 76 2.74 -3.81 3.51
C GLY A 76 2.10 -4.56 4.69
N ARG A 77 0.81 -4.32 4.97
CA ARG A 77 0.10 -4.81 6.15
C ARG A 77 -1.20 -5.54 5.84
N ILE A 78 -1.62 -5.58 4.58
CA ILE A 78 -2.76 -6.40 4.17
C ILE A 78 -2.29 -7.84 3.95
N THR A 79 -3.11 -8.81 4.35
CA THR A 79 -2.77 -10.24 4.19
C THR A 79 -3.59 -10.95 3.13
N ASP A 80 -4.67 -10.32 2.69
CA ASP A 80 -5.61 -10.85 1.70
C ASP A 80 -4.98 -10.83 0.30
N GLN A 81 -4.77 -12.02 -0.27
CA GLN A 81 -4.09 -12.18 -1.56
C GLN A 81 -4.93 -11.65 -2.74
N GLU A 82 -6.26 -11.67 -2.67
CA GLU A 82 -7.10 -11.10 -3.74
C GLU A 82 -6.96 -9.58 -3.77
N LYS A 83 -6.88 -8.95 -2.59
CA LYS A 83 -6.67 -7.50 -2.47
C LYS A 83 -5.26 -7.11 -2.89
N ILE A 84 -4.24 -7.87 -2.49
CA ILE A 84 -2.86 -7.66 -2.96
C ILE A 84 -2.80 -7.75 -4.49
N ALA A 85 -3.39 -8.78 -5.08
CA ALA A 85 -3.43 -8.97 -6.53
C ALA A 85 -4.18 -7.83 -7.25
N THR A 86 -5.21 -7.26 -6.62
CA THR A 86 -5.90 -6.07 -7.13
C THR A 86 -4.95 -4.88 -7.18
N VAL A 87 -4.26 -4.58 -6.09
CA VAL A 87 -3.30 -3.47 -6.02
C VAL A 87 -2.18 -3.59 -7.07
N VAL A 88 -1.62 -4.80 -7.26
CA VAL A 88 -0.61 -5.07 -8.30
C VAL A 88 -1.12 -4.68 -9.70
N ARG A 89 -2.40 -4.92 -9.98
CA ARG A 89 -3.00 -4.68 -11.30
C ARG A 89 -3.45 -3.24 -11.49
N THR A 90 -3.92 -2.56 -10.44
CA THR A 90 -4.70 -1.32 -10.60
C THR A 90 -4.12 -0.07 -9.95
N ASP A 91 -3.19 -0.17 -8.99
CA ASP A 91 -2.66 1.06 -8.39
C ASP A 91 -1.88 1.87 -9.44
N PRO A 92 -2.15 3.18 -9.59
CA PRO A 92 -1.46 4.00 -10.60
C PRO A 92 0.02 4.18 -10.32
N GLU A 93 0.47 4.01 -9.07
CA GLU A 93 1.83 4.31 -8.66
C GLU A 93 2.68 3.06 -8.61
N ARG A 94 3.75 3.03 -9.41
CA ARG A 94 4.68 1.89 -9.49
C ARG A 94 5.18 1.45 -8.11
N MET A 95 5.50 2.39 -7.22
CA MET A 95 6.00 2.05 -5.87
C MET A 95 4.99 1.25 -5.04
N VAL A 96 3.69 1.51 -5.23
CA VAL A 96 2.62 0.81 -4.53
C VAL A 96 2.41 -0.56 -5.17
N ARG A 97 2.38 -0.63 -6.50
CA ARG A 97 2.34 -1.90 -7.25
C ARG A 97 3.50 -2.81 -6.86
N GLN A 98 4.71 -2.28 -6.73
CA GLN A 98 5.90 -3.04 -6.32
C GLN A 98 5.75 -3.58 -4.90
N ALA A 99 5.33 -2.75 -3.94
CA ALA A 99 5.10 -3.19 -2.56
C ALA A 99 4.03 -4.30 -2.44
N ALA A 100 3.02 -4.26 -3.31
CA ALA A 100 2.03 -5.34 -3.41
C ALA A 100 2.64 -6.60 -4.02
N LEU A 101 3.45 -6.44 -5.08
CA LEU A 101 4.11 -7.55 -5.76
C LEU A 101 5.06 -8.30 -4.82
N GLU A 102 5.77 -7.59 -3.94
CA GLU A 102 6.63 -8.13 -2.88
C GLU A 102 5.90 -9.03 -1.87
N GLN A 103 4.56 -9.04 -1.85
CA GLN A 103 3.74 -9.89 -1.00
C GLN A 103 2.82 -10.84 -1.80
N CYS A 104 2.80 -10.70 -3.12
CA CYS A 104 1.99 -11.51 -4.01
C CYS A 104 2.51 -12.95 -4.04
N THR A 105 1.59 -13.92 -3.89
CA THR A 105 1.88 -15.35 -4.00
C THR A 105 1.26 -16.00 -5.25
N ASP A 106 0.39 -15.30 -5.96
CA ASP A 106 -0.23 -15.75 -7.22
C ASP A 106 0.82 -15.87 -8.34
N GLN A 107 1.25 -17.11 -8.62
CA GLN A 107 2.28 -17.42 -9.61
C GLN A 107 1.85 -17.06 -11.04
N GLN A 108 0.56 -17.12 -11.37
CA GLN A 108 0.06 -16.75 -12.70
C GLN A 108 0.10 -15.24 -12.90
N LEU A 109 -0.26 -14.48 -11.87
CA LEU A 109 -0.10 -13.02 -11.89
C LEU A 109 1.38 -12.64 -12.01
N LEU A 110 2.27 -13.25 -11.22
CA LEU A 110 3.71 -13.00 -11.31
C LEU A 110 4.25 -13.29 -12.73
N TYR A 111 3.87 -14.41 -13.34
CA TYR A 111 4.25 -14.72 -14.73
C TYR A 111 3.74 -13.66 -15.72
N THR A 112 2.49 -13.22 -15.56
CA THR A 112 1.89 -12.21 -16.44
C THR A 112 2.63 -10.88 -16.34
N ILE A 113 2.93 -10.43 -15.12
CA ILE A 113 3.71 -9.20 -14.89
C ILE A 113 5.12 -9.36 -15.46
N ALA A 114 5.81 -10.47 -15.19
CA ALA A 114 7.17 -10.71 -15.67
C ALA A 114 7.32 -10.66 -17.19
N THR A 115 6.30 -11.11 -17.93
CA THR A 115 6.34 -11.19 -19.40
C THR A 115 5.82 -9.94 -20.10
N SER A 116 4.84 -9.25 -19.51
CA SER A 116 4.01 -8.29 -20.26
C SER A 116 3.91 -6.89 -19.63
N ASP A 117 4.38 -6.68 -18.40
CA ASP A 117 4.29 -5.35 -17.77
C ASP A 117 5.20 -4.34 -18.50
N PRO A 118 4.71 -3.11 -18.79
CA PRO A 118 5.52 -2.09 -19.43
C PRO A 118 6.67 -1.58 -18.54
N ASP A 119 6.55 -1.73 -17.22
CA ASP A 119 7.56 -1.27 -16.27
C ASP A 119 8.61 -2.38 -16.04
N MET A 120 9.80 -2.18 -16.60
CA MET A 120 10.88 -3.16 -16.52
C MET A 120 11.24 -3.55 -15.07
N PRO A 121 11.39 -2.61 -14.11
CA PRO A 121 11.56 -2.94 -12.71
C PRO A 121 10.47 -3.86 -12.13
N LEU A 122 9.20 -3.70 -12.51
CA LEU A 122 8.13 -4.61 -12.07
C LEU A 122 8.25 -5.99 -12.72
N ARG A 123 8.63 -6.08 -14.00
CA ARG A 123 8.92 -7.37 -14.64
C ARG A 123 9.99 -8.15 -13.90
N LYS A 124 11.10 -7.48 -13.57
CA LYS A 124 12.22 -8.08 -12.82
C LYS A 124 11.79 -8.53 -11.43
N ALA A 125 11.08 -7.68 -10.69
CA ALA A 125 10.58 -8.02 -9.37
C ALA A 125 9.60 -9.21 -9.41
N ALA A 126 8.77 -9.32 -10.45
CA ALA A 126 7.88 -10.46 -10.62
C ALA A 126 8.64 -11.74 -10.92
N ALA A 127 9.59 -11.71 -11.85
CA ALA A 127 10.43 -12.86 -12.20
C ALA A 127 11.21 -13.40 -10.98
N GLN A 128 11.76 -12.51 -10.15
CA GLN A 128 12.47 -12.88 -8.91
C GLN A 128 11.57 -13.58 -7.87
N ARG A 129 10.26 -13.39 -7.95
CA ARG A 129 9.29 -13.99 -7.03
C ARG A 129 8.63 -15.26 -7.57
N MET A 130 8.83 -15.58 -8.84
CA MET A 130 8.35 -16.83 -9.40
C MET A 130 9.13 -17.99 -8.78
N SER A 131 8.41 -19.00 -8.32
CA SER A 131 8.98 -20.21 -7.70
C SER A 131 8.57 -21.50 -8.41
N ASP A 132 7.68 -21.42 -9.41
CA ASP A 132 7.20 -22.55 -10.20
C ASP A 132 8.20 -22.86 -11.34
N PRO A 133 8.91 -24.02 -11.32
CA PRO A 133 9.95 -24.32 -12.31
C PRO A 133 9.45 -24.40 -13.76
N PRO A 134 8.31 -25.07 -14.06
CA PRO A 134 7.69 -24.98 -15.39
C PRO A 134 7.42 -23.55 -15.87
N MET A 135 6.93 -22.65 -15.01
CA MET A 135 6.68 -21.25 -15.40
C MET A 135 7.97 -20.48 -15.64
N LEU A 136 9.00 -20.71 -14.85
CA LEU A 136 10.33 -20.13 -15.05
C LEU A 136 10.94 -20.57 -16.39
N ALA A 137 10.86 -21.86 -16.73
CA ALA A 137 11.32 -22.37 -18.03
C ALA A 137 10.62 -21.65 -19.20
N ARG A 138 9.29 -21.48 -19.12
CA ARG A 138 8.52 -20.74 -20.13
C ARG A 138 8.92 -19.27 -20.21
N LEU A 139 9.22 -18.62 -19.07
CA LEU A 139 9.71 -17.25 -19.04
C LEU A 139 11.03 -17.14 -19.82
N PHE A 140 11.98 -18.05 -19.60
CA PHE A 140 13.26 -18.06 -20.31
C PHE A 140 13.13 -18.33 -21.82
N GLU A 141 12.19 -19.19 -22.22
CA GLU A 141 11.92 -19.52 -23.62
C GLU A 141 11.25 -18.34 -24.36
N GLN A 142 10.36 -17.61 -23.69
CA GLN A 142 9.55 -16.56 -24.30
C GLN A 142 10.14 -15.16 -24.14
N SER A 143 11.01 -14.92 -23.15
CA SER A 143 11.64 -13.61 -22.98
C SER A 143 12.75 -13.43 -24.01
N THR A 144 12.60 -12.41 -24.84
CA THR A 144 13.70 -11.82 -25.62
C THR A 144 14.57 -10.90 -24.77
N ASP A 145 14.12 -10.62 -23.54
CA ASP A 145 14.72 -9.68 -22.61
C ASP A 145 15.71 -10.40 -21.68
N TRP A 146 17.00 -10.07 -21.83
CA TRP A 146 18.10 -10.76 -21.16
C TRP A 146 18.15 -10.49 -19.65
N GLU A 147 17.47 -9.45 -19.15
CA GLU A 147 17.49 -9.08 -17.73
C GLU A 147 16.48 -9.84 -16.86
N VAL A 148 15.52 -10.52 -17.48
CA VAL A 148 14.62 -11.48 -16.81
C VAL A 148 15.01 -12.93 -17.12
N ARG A 149 16.15 -13.13 -17.80
CA ARG A 149 16.79 -14.44 -17.98
C ARG A 149 17.73 -14.81 -16.84
#